data_AF-A0A511MRY9-F1
#
_entry.id   AF-A0A511MRY9-F1
#
_cell.length_a   1.000
_cell.length_b   1.000
_cell.length_c   1.000
_cell.angle_alpha   90.00
_cell.angle_beta   90.00
_cell.angle_gamma   90.00
#
_symmetry.space_group_name_H-M   'P 1'
#
loop_
_entity.id
_entity.type
_entity.pdbx_description
1 polymer ?
#
loop_
_entity_poly.entity_id
_entity_poly.type
_entity_poly.pdbx_seq_one_letter_code
_entity_poly.pdbx_strand_id
1 'polypeptide(L)' 'MVDVGDRVLVAGGASVFEVLEIDGEHALVESIQADAPGRYPFPARVSELVPVDTDPGGS' A
#
# COMPACT_ATOMS: atom_id res chain seq x y z
N MET A 1 -3.03 -3.74 -11.39
CA MET A 1 -1.56 -3.79 -11.29
C MET A 1 -1.22 -2.87 -10.13
N VAL A 2 -0.24 -3.22 -9.30
CA VAL A 2 0.19 -2.38 -8.19
C VAL A 2 1.49 -1.73 -8.61
N ASP A 3 1.56 -0.41 -8.50
CA ASP A 3 2.71 0.40 -8.87
C ASP A 3 3.24 1.21 -7.66
N VAL A 4 4.47 1.71 -7.77
CA VAL A 4 5.03 2.59 -6.74
C VAL A 4 4.23 3.89 -6.67
N GLY A 5 3.86 4.30 -5.45
CA GLY A 5 2.97 5.43 -5.18
C GLY A 5 1.49 5.03 -5.07
N ASP A 6 1.13 3.79 -5.40
CA ASP A 6 -0.24 3.32 -5.22
C ASP A 6 -0.57 3.23 -3.74
N ARG A 7 -1.83 3.53 -3.45
CA ARG A 7 -2.43 3.23 -2.16
C ARG A 7 -3.04 1.84 -2.21
N VAL A 8 -2.73 1.02 -1.21
CA VAL A 8 -3.10 -0.39 -1.15
C VAL A 8 -3.62 -0.79 0.22
N LEU A 9 -4.49 -1.80 0.24
CA LEU A 9 -4.83 -2.60 1.40
C LEU A 9 -4.01 -3.89 1.35
N VAL A 10 -3.48 -4.32 2.49
CA VAL A 10 -2.96 -5.69 2.63
C VAL A 10 -4.16 -6.63 2.83
N ALA A 11 -4.20 -7.76 2.12
CA ALA A 11 -5.31 -8.70 2.15
C ALA A 11 -5.73 -9.07 3.60
N GLY A 12 -6.99 -8.77 3.96
CA GLY A 12 -7.53 -9.00 5.30
C GLY A 12 -7.25 -7.89 6.32
N GLY A 13 -6.47 -6.87 5.94
CA GLY A 13 -6.25 -5.65 6.71
C GLY A 13 -7.31 -4.57 6.47
N ALA A 14 -7.46 -3.66 7.43
CA ALA A 14 -8.34 -2.48 7.33
C ALA A 14 -7.58 -1.17 7.10
N SER A 15 -6.24 -1.21 7.16
CA SER A 15 -5.38 -0.03 7.04
C SER A 15 -4.90 0.15 5.62
N VAL A 16 -4.87 1.40 5.17
CA VAL A 16 -4.33 1.79 3.86
C VAL A 16 -2.84 2.12 4.00
N PHE A 17 -2.07 1.65 3.04
CA PHE A 17 -0.63 1.85 2.94
C PHE A 17 -0.29 2.45 1.58
N GLU A 18 0.85 3.11 1.46
CA GLU A 18 1.44 3.57 0.21
C GLU A 18 2.59 2.64 -0.18
N VAL A 19 2.68 2.28 -1.46
CA VAL A 19 3.78 1.48 -2.00
C VAL A 19 4.98 2.40 -2.23
N LEU A 20 6.07 2.15 -1.51
CA LEU A 20 7.32 2.91 -1.62
C LEU A 20 8.28 2.32 -2.65
N GLU A 21 8.33 0.99 -2.74
CA GLU A 21 9.25 0.25 -3.61
C GLU A 21 8.63 -1.10 -4.01
N ILE A 22 8.99 -1.61 -5.18
CA ILE A 22 8.66 -2.97 -5.63
C ILE A 22 9.95 -3.68 -6.02
N ASP A 23 10.21 -4.82 -5.38
CA ASP A 23 11.31 -5.72 -5.69
C ASP A 23 10.76 -7.13 -5.98
N GLY A 24 10.60 -7.42 -7.27
CA GLY A 24 10.06 -8.70 -7.75
C GLY A 24 8.65 -8.97 -7.24
N GLU A 25 8.53 -9.95 -6.33
CA GLU A 25 7.23 -10.39 -5.76
C GLU A 25 6.87 -9.66 -4.46
N HIS A 26 7.76 -8.80 -3.95
CA HIS A 26 7.55 -8.04 -2.73
C HIS A 26 7.48 -6.54 -3.01
N ALA A 27 6.74 -5.84 -2.16
CA ALA A 27 6.65 -4.40 -2.15
C ALA A 27 6.91 -3.89 -0.73
N LEU A 28 7.64 -2.79 -0.61
CA LEU A 28 7.80 -2.09 0.65
C LEU A 28 6.64 -1.10 0.78
N VAL A 29 5.84 -1.24 1.85
CA VAL A 29 4.67 -0.38 2.07
C VAL A 29 4.78 0.38 3.39
N GLU A 30 4.26 1.60 3.43
CA GLU A 30 4.22 2.44 4.63
C GLU A 30 2.79 2.94 4.91
N SER A 31 2.44 3.07 6.18
CA SER A 31 1.15 3.65 6.59
C SER A 31 1.05 5.12 6.17
N ILE A 32 -0.04 5.49 5.49
CA ILE A 32 -0.33 6.88 5.16
C ILE A 32 -0.76 7.73 6.38
N GLN A 33 -1.12 7.07 7.49
CA GLN A 33 -1.47 7.75 8.73
C GLN A 33 -0.20 8.14 9.48
N ALA A 34 0.05 9.45 9.55
CA ALA A 34 1.25 10.01 10.18
C ALA A 34 1.42 9.62 11.66
N ASP A 35 0.32 9.37 12.37
CA ASP A 35 0.28 9.04 13.81
C ASP A 35 0.05 7.55 14.10
N ALA A 36 0.13 6.67 13.09
CA ALA A 36 -0.07 5.24 13.31
C ALA A 36 1.10 4.62 14.12
N PRO A 37 0.82 3.88 15.21
CA PRO A 37 1.85 3.12 15.91
C PRO A 37 2.36 2.01 14.99
N GLY A 38 3.56 2.16 14.45
CA GLY A 38 4.13 1.26 13.45
C GLY A 38 4.44 1.89 12.09
N ARG A 39 4.80 3.19 12.07
CA ARG A 39 5.30 3.93 10.89
C ARG A 39 6.71 3.49 10.47
N TYR A 40 6.95 2.19 10.45
CA TYR A 40 8.12 1.62 9.80
C TYR A 40 7.64 0.93 8.53
N PRO A 41 8.25 1.23 7.38
CA PRO A 41 7.99 0.49 6.18
C PRO A 41 8.21 -1.00 6.42
N PHE A 42 7.30 -1.83 5.93
CA PHE A 42 7.43 -3.28 6.03
C PHE A 42 7.17 -3.94 4.67
N PRO A 43 7.81 -5.09 4.41
CA PRO A 43 7.63 -5.80 3.15
C PRO A 43 6.28 -6.54 3.16
N ALA A 44 5.55 -6.47 2.04
CA ALA A 44 4.33 -7.20 1.76
C ALA A 44 4.43 -7.89 0.39
N ARG A 45 3.73 -9.01 0.19
CA ARG A 45 3.68 -9.66 -1.13
C ARG A 45 2.80 -8.86 -2.07
N VAL A 46 3.26 -8.62 -3.30
CA VAL A 46 2.48 -7.90 -4.32
C VAL A 46 1.14 -8.59 -4.58
N SER A 47 1.10 -9.91 -4.51
CA SER A 47 -0.14 -10.71 -4.67
C SER A 47 -1.15 -10.55 -3.53
N GLU A 48 -0.74 -10.00 -2.39
CA GLU A 48 -1.60 -9.70 -1.24
C GLU A 48 -2.01 -8.23 -1.19
N LEU A 49 -1.49 -7.39 -2.09
CA LEU A 49 -1.82 -5.98 -2.17
C LEU A 49 -3.04 -5.76 -3.06
N VAL A 50 -4.04 -5.07 -2.50
CA VAL A 50 -5.26 -4.68 -3.19
C VAL A 50 -5.22 -3.17 -3.38
N PRO A 51 -5.12 -2.66 -4.63
CA PRO A 51 -5.24 -1.23 -4.90
C PRO A 51 -6.54 -0.69 -4.32
N VAL A 52 -6.46 0.40 -3.56
CA VAL A 52 -7.65 1.21 -3.31
C VAL A 52 -7.79 2.16 -4.49
N ASP A 53 -8.93 2.07 -5.19
CA ASP A 53 -9.31 3.05 -6.20
C ASP A 53 -9.30 4.44 -5.55
N THR A 54 -8.17 5.12 -5.67
CA THR A 54 -8.11 6.56 -5.47
C THR A 54 -8.45 7.11 -6.83
N ASP A 55 -9.73 7.16 -7.16
CA ASP A 55 -10.19 7.89 -8.32
C ASP A 55 -9.65 9.34 -8.21
N PRO A 56 -8.69 9.77 -9.04
CA PRO A 56 -8.27 11.17 -9.05
C PRO A 56 -9.29 12.04 -9.81
N GLY A 57 -10.39 11.48 -10.32
CA GLY A 57 -11.40 12.22 -11.07
C GLY A 57 -12.74 11.51 -11.27
N GLY A 58 -13.69 11.75 -10.36
CA GLY A 58 -15.11 11.51 -10.57
C GLY A 58 -15.93 11.98 -9.36
N SER A 59 -16.93 12.86 -9.44
CA SER A 59 -17.57 13.64 -10.52
C SER A 59 -17.95 15.03 -9.97
#